data_AF-A0A5A9E1Q8-F1
#
_entry.id   AF-A0A5A9E1Q8-F1
#
_cell.length_a   1.000
_cell.length_b   1.000
_cell.length_c   1.000
_cell.angle_alpha   90.00
_cell.angle_beta   90.00
_cell.angle_gamma   90.00
#
_symmetry.space_group_name_H-M   'P 1'
#
loop_
_entity.id
_entity.type
_entity.pdbx_description
1 polymer ?
#
loop_
_entity_poly.entity_id
_entity_poly.type
_entity_poly.pdbx_seq_one_letter_code
_entity_poly.pdbx_strand_id
1 'polypeptide(L)' 'MLSKYRDDGLDKKMEWGTARKSALEKGLEGFMKEIDEDEELGLYYISSHWMENPKYICKTKGLKGDVVIGWKGIHY' A
#
# COMPACT_ATOMS: atom_id res chain seq x y z
N MET A 1 23.38 -1.68 10.57
CA MET A 1 23.22 -0.34 9.98
C MET A 1 21.83 -0.29 9.34
N LEU A 2 20.79 -0.02 10.12
CA LEU A 2 19.39 -0.01 9.66
C LEU A 2 18.81 1.39 9.87
N SER A 3 19.20 2.32 9.00
CA SER A 3 18.59 3.66 8.95
C SER A 3 18.02 3.81 7.55
N LYS A 4 16.73 3.48 7.40
CA LYS A 4 15.88 3.93 6.29
C LYS A 4 14.40 3.89 6.73
N TYR A 5 14.07 4.52 7.86
CA TYR A 5 12.74 5.11 7.92
C TYR A 5 12.75 6.21 6.86
N ARG A 6 12.07 5.98 5.74
CA ARG A 6 11.82 7.01 4.72
C ARG A 6 11.10 8.16 5.43
N ASP A 7 11.47 9.40 5.15
CA ASP A 7 11.22 10.62 5.95
C ASP A 7 9.76 10.88 6.42
N ASP A 8 8.78 10.10 5.98
CA ASP A 8 7.35 10.19 6.32
C ASP A 8 6.73 8.88 6.84
N GLY A 9 7.52 7.81 7.03
CA GLY A 9 7.04 6.50 7.46
C GLY A 9 6.30 5.70 6.39
N LEU A 10 6.41 6.08 5.10
CA LEU A 10 5.79 5.38 3.98
C LEU A 10 6.78 4.47 3.25
N ASP A 11 6.36 3.25 2.92
CA ASP A 11 7.14 2.28 2.15
C ASP A 11 6.97 2.48 0.64
N LYS A 12 5.83 3.01 0.16
CA LYS A 12 5.58 3.31 -1.26
C LYS A 12 4.71 4.57 -1.40
N LYS A 13 4.81 5.26 -2.56
CA LYS A 13 3.92 6.35 -2.98
C LYS A 13 3.33 6.07 -4.36
N MET A 14 2.01 6.19 -4.50
CA MET A 14 1.32 6.02 -5.80
C MET A 14 0.13 6.95 -5.95
N GLU A 15 -0.42 7.05 -7.17
CA GLU A 15 -1.67 7.76 -7.41
C GLU A 15 -2.84 6.95 -6.83
N TRP A 16 -3.69 7.60 -6.02
CA TRP A 16 -4.84 6.94 -5.40
C TRP A 16 -5.80 6.33 -6.43
N GLY A 17 -6.06 7.06 -7.53
CA GLY A 17 -6.93 6.59 -8.61
C GLY A 17 -6.42 5.31 -9.26
N THR A 18 -5.10 5.19 -9.44
CA THR A 18 -4.47 3.98 -10.00
C THR A 18 -4.57 2.81 -9.05
N ALA A 19 -4.27 3.02 -7.76
CA ALA A 19 -4.39 1.99 -6.73
C ALA A 19 -5.83 1.48 -6.62
N ARG A 20 -6.79 2.41 -6.58
CA ARG A 20 -8.22 2.10 -6.49
C ARG A 20 -8.70 1.33 -7.73
N LYS A 21 -8.26 1.74 -8.93
CA LYS A 21 -8.60 1.05 -10.17
C LYS A 21 -8.09 -0.40 -10.14
N SER A 22 -6.82 -0.62 -9.78
CA SER A 22 -6.26 -1.97 -9.70
C SER A 22 -7.02 -2.85 -8.68
N ALA A 23 -7.29 -2.32 -7.48
CA ALA A 23 -8.06 -3.04 -6.47
C ALA A 23 -9.51 -3.36 -6.88
N LEU A 24 -10.16 -2.50 -7.68
CA LEU A 24 -11.50 -2.78 -8.22
C LEU A 24 -11.48 -3.84 -9.33
N GLU A 25 -10.46 -3.82 -10.19
CA GLU A 25 -10.34 -4.76 -11.31
C GLU A 25 -9.95 -6.17 -10.86
N LYS A 26 -9.08 -6.27 -9.85
CA LYS A 26 -8.42 -7.53 -9.46
C LYS A 26 -8.84 -8.04 -8.08
N GLY A 27 -9.66 -7.25 -7.38
CA GLY A 27 -9.94 -7.45 -5.97
C GLY A 27 -8.76 -7.05 -5.08
N LEU A 28 -9.03 -6.92 -3.78
CA LEU A 28 -8.02 -6.56 -2.79
C LEU A 28 -6.87 -7.57 -2.70
N GLU A 29 -7.16 -8.86 -2.83
CA GLU A 29 -6.13 -9.90 -2.82
C GLU A 29 -5.21 -9.79 -4.05
N GLY A 30 -5.77 -9.56 -5.24
CA GLY A 30 -4.97 -9.35 -6.45
C GLY A 30 -4.08 -8.11 -6.34
N PHE A 31 -4.63 -7.02 -5.82
CA PHE A 31 -3.86 -5.81 -5.56
C PHE A 31 -2.76 -6.01 -4.50
N MET A 32 -2.99 -6.81 -3.45
CA MET A 32 -1.92 -7.16 -2.51
C MET A 32 -0.81 -7.97 -3.17
N LYS A 33 -1.15 -8.94 -4.03
CA LYS A 33 -0.13 -9.74 -4.76
C LYS A 33 0.78 -8.84 -5.60
N GLU A 34 0.21 -7.85 -6.29
CA GLU A 34 1.00 -6.83 -6.99
C GLU A 34 1.94 -6.03 -6.09
N ILE A 35 1.51 -5.70 -4.87
CA ILE A 35 2.37 -4.99 -3.93
C ILE A 35 3.51 -5.90 -3.46
N ASP A 36 3.24 -7.20 -3.32
CA ASP A 36 4.12 -8.23 -2.79
C ASP A 36 5.10 -8.79 -3.82
N GLU A 37 4.85 -8.64 -5.12
CA GLU A 37 5.65 -9.19 -6.23
C GLU A 37 7.14 -8.78 -6.17
N ASP A 38 7.44 -7.58 -5.68
CA ASP A 38 8.82 -7.07 -5.62
C ASP A 38 9.58 -7.46 -4.34
N GLU A 39 8.88 -7.70 -3.24
CA GLU A 39 9.47 -7.74 -1.89
C GLU A 39 9.25 -9.09 -1.16
N GLU A 40 8.35 -9.94 -1.66
CA GLU A 40 8.01 -11.26 -1.11
C GLU A 40 7.77 -11.26 0.42
N LEU A 41 7.04 -10.25 0.90
CA LEU A 41 6.74 -10.00 2.30
C LEU A 41 5.65 -10.93 2.85
N GLY A 42 4.93 -11.63 1.98
CA GLY A 42 3.85 -12.53 2.34
C GLY A 42 2.65 -11.72 2.86
N LEU A 43 2.16 -10.80 2.04
CA LEU A 43 1.03 -9.94 2.39
C LEU A 43 -0.26 -10.75 2.53
N TYR A 44 -0.96 -10.61 3.66
CA TYR A 44 -2.14 -11.40 3.98
C TYR A 44 -3.38 -10.56 4.37
N TYR A 45 -3.22 -9.26 4.60
CA TYR A 45 -4.35 -8.39 4.93
C TYR A 45 -4.15 -6.97 4.40
N ILE A 46 -5.24 -6.37 3.92
CA ILE A 46 -5.35 -4.99 3.50
C ILE A 46 -6.71 -4.45 3.90
N SER A 47 -6.76 -3.22 4.42
CA SER A 47 -8.02 -2.52 4.68
C SER A 47 -8.62 -2.02 3.36
N SER A 48 -9.95 -2.01 3.21
CA SER A 48 -10.65 -1.43 2.04
C SER A 48 -10.97 0.06 2.18
N HIS A 49 -10.86 0.63 3.39
CA HIS A 49 -11.35 2.00 3.69
C HIS A 49 -10.74 3.10 2.82
N TRP A 50 -9.48 2.92 2.42
CA TRP A 50 -8.80 3.86 1.54
C TRP A 50 -9.43 3.91 0.13
N MET A 51 -10.14 2.87 -0.31
CA MET A 51 -10.78 2.85 -1.64
C MET A 51 -11.92 3.87 -1.77
N GLU A 52 -12.50 4.30 -0.64
CA GLU A 52 -13.62 5.25 -0.60
C GLU A 52 -13.16 6.68 -0.33
N ASN A 53 -12.05 6.86 0.39
CA ASN A 53 -11.57 8.16 0.80
C ASN A 53 -10.03 8.25 0.72
N PRO A 54 -9.48 9.12 -0.14
CA PRO A 54 -8.03 9.26 -0.30
C PRO A 54 -7.34 9.91 0.91
N LYS A 55 -8.06 10.38 1.92
CA LYS A 55 -7.43 10.83 3.19
C LYS A 55 -6.85 9.66 4.00
N TYR A 56 -7.30 8.43 3.75
CA TYR A 56 -6.76 7.24 4.39
C TYR A 56 -5.63 6.66 3.55
N ILE A 57 -4.48 6.46 4.16
CA ILE A 57 -3.37 5.69 3.58
C ILE A 57 -3.74 4.22 3.41
N CYS A 58 -3.16 3.55 2.42
CA CYS A 58 -3.27 2.12 2.30
C CYS A 58 -2.19 1.47 3.17
N LYS A 59 -2.60 0.54 4.03
CA LYS A 59 -1.67 -0.27 4.82
C LYS A 59 -1.99 -1.74 4.61
N THR A 60 -0.97 -2.50 4.23
CA THR A 60 -1.02 -3.96 4.14
C THR A 60 -0.21 -4.58 5.26
N LYS A 61 -0.62 -5.77 5.70
CA LYS A 61 0.06 -6.59 6.70
C LYS A 61 0.71 -7.77 6.00
N GLY A 62 1.96 -8.03 6.33
CA GLY A 62 2.71 -9.17 5.82
C GLY A 62 3.43 -9.93 6.92
N LEU A 63 3.85 -11.15 6.59
CA LEU A 63 4.57 -12.03 7.50
C LEU A 63 5.99 -11.53 7.80
N LYS A 64 6.64 -10.90 6.81
CA LYS A 64 8.02 -10.39 6.92
C LYS A 64 8.08 -8.86 7.09
N GLY A 65 6.94 -8.18 7.00
CA GLY A 65 6.84 -6.73 7.11
C GLY A 65 5.48 -6.22 6.68
N ASP A 66 5.09 -5.06 7.21
CA ASP A 66 3.95 -4.30 6.71
C ASP A 66 4.39 -3.45 5.51
N VAL A 67 3.47 -3.10 4.62
CA VAL A 67 3.71 -2.05 3.60
C VAL A 67 2.70 -0.92 3.82
N VAL A 68 3.23 0.29 3.96
CA VAL A 68 2.45 1.51 4.05
C VAL A 68 2.58 2.30 2.75
N ILE A 69 1.45 2.49 2.08
CA ILE A 69 1.35 3.17 0.80
C ILE A 69 0.60 4.49 0.99
N GLY A 70 1.30 5.60 0.75
CA GLY A 70 0.70 6.92 0.71
C GLY A 70 0.34 7.35 -0.72
N TRP A 71 -0.45 8.42 -0.81
CA TRP A 71 -0.92 8.96 -2.08
C TRP A 71 -0.13 10.18 -2.49
N LYS A 72 0.30 10.20 -3.75
CA LYS A 72 0.95 11.37 -4.35
C LYS A 72 0.02 12.59 -4.28
N GLY A 73 0.56 13.72 -3.81
CA GLY A 73 -0.17 15.00 -3.75
C GLY A 73 -1.26 15.12 -2.66
N ILE A 74 -1.45 14.10 -1.81
CA ILE A 74 -2.49 14.12 -0.77
C ILE A 74 -1.88 14.08 0.65
N HIS A 75 -0.69 13.51 0.80
CA HIS A 75 0.07 13.47 2.06
C HIS A 75 1.44 14.14 1.89
N TYR A 76 1.79 15.01 2.86
CA TYR A 76 3.01 15.82 2.93
C TYR A 76 4.08 15.10 3.74
#